data_AF-A0A9D4Q4U5-F1
#
_entry.id   AF-A0A9D4Q4U5-F1
#
_cell.length_a   1.000
_cell.length_b   1.000
_cell.length_c   1.000
_cell.angle_alpha   90.00
_cell.angle_beta   90.00
_cell.angle_gamma   90.00
#
_symmetry.space_group_name_H-M   'P 1'
#
loop_
_entity.id
_entity.type
_entity.pdbx_description
1 polymer ?
#
loop_
_entity_poly.entity_id
_entity_poly.type
_entity_poly.pdbx_seq_one_letter_code
_entity_poly.pdbx_strand_id
1 'polypeptide(L)'
;MCKILQAEWNRQARFYKNCLFLRVHGCQSPPAVSKAWRNYSSLANSATEVLWMQTLSQLRALTPKKPPPPRRNPVRTLGEVILPQAVQDVLGRGPKFAVEPRKSRAELLGIHHRQPSACWVFARLARLALLVSDIFLDGAPP
;
A
#
# COMPACT_ATOMS: atom_id res chain seq x y z
N MET A 1 -0.38 6.83 -9.35
CA MET A 1 0.46 7.71 -8.50
C MET A 1 -0.34 8.40 -7.40
N CYS A 2 -1.51 9.00 -7.68
CA CYS A 2 -2.27 9.77 -6.69
C CYS A 2 -2.72 9.01 -5.42
N LYS A 3 -3.12 7.73 -5.51
CA LYS A 3 -3.65 6.99 -4.34
C LYS A 3 -2.61 6.71 -3.25
N ILE A 4 -1.36 6.45 -3.63
CA ILE A 4 -0.26 6.18 -2.69
C ILE A 4 0.11 7.47 -1.95
N LEU A 5 0.28 8.57 -2.69
CA LEU A 5 0.58 9.87 -2.10
C LEU A 5 -0.56 10.35 -1.18
N GLN A 6 -1.82 10.17 -1.59
CA GLN A 6 -2.96 10.48 -0.75
C GLN A 6 -3.00 9.62 0.53
N ALA A 7 -2.65 8.33 0.43
CA ALA A 7 -2.57 7.45 1.59
C ALA A 7 -1.48 7.89 2.58
N GLU A 8 -0.29 8.26 2.09
CA GLU A 8 0.80 8.77 2.92
C GLU A 8 0.47 10.14 3.54
N TRP A 9 -0.14 11.06 2.79
CA TRP A 9 -0.62 12.33 3.33
C TRP A 9 -1.63 12.12 4.47
N ASN A 10 -2.61 11.25 4.27
CA ASN A 10 -3.61 10.90 5.29
C ASN A 10 -2.99 10.19 6.50
N ARG A 11 -1.89 9.44 6.31
CA ARG A 11 -1.13 8.83 7.40
C ARG A 11 -0.44 9.91 8.24
N GLN A 12 0.24 10.86 7.60
CA GLN A 12 0.91 11.97 8.30
C GLN A 12 -0.08 12.86 9.05
N ALA A 13 -1.21 13.20 8.42
CA ALA A 13 -2.27 13.99 9.06
C ALA A 13 -2.84 13.30 10.32
N ARG A 14 -3.07 11.98 10.27
CA ARG A 14 -3.50 11.20 11.43
C ARG A 14 -2.43 11.15 12.53
N PHE A 15 -1.17 10.93 12.16
CA PHE A 15 -0.07 10.93 13.10
C PHE A 15 0.01 12.25 13.87
N TYR A 16 -0.03 13.39 13.17
CA TYR A 16 0.01 14.70 13.78
C TYR A 16 -1.19 14.96 14.72
N LYS A 17 -2.40 14.55 14.31
CA LYS A 17 -3.59 14.63 15.18
C LYS A 17 -3.43 13.80 16.45
N ASN A 18 -2.84 12.60 16.35
CA ASN A 18 -2.57 11.77 17.51
C ASN A 18 -1.55 12.41 18.46
N CYS A 19 -0.47 13.01 17.92
CA CYS A 19 0.51 13.74 18.74
C CYS A 19 -0.14 14.93 19.47
N LEU A 20 -0.97 15.70 18.78
CA LEU A 20 -1.71 16.81 19.40
C LEU A 20 -2.68 16.30 20.47
N PHE A 21 -3.41 15.23 20.20
CA PHE A 21 -4.32 14.63 21.16
C PHE A 21 -3.58 14.21 22.44
N LEU A 22 -2.46 13.49 22.31
CA LEU A 22 -1.64 13.04 23.43
C LEU A 22 -1.10 14.21 24.26
N ARG A 23 -0.67 15.29 23.60
CA ARG A 23 -0.17 16.50 24.27
C ARG A 23 -1.28 17.26 25.01
N VAL A 24 -2.49 17.33 24.46
CA VAL A 24 -3.63 18.05 25.06
C VAL A 24 -4.27 17.26 26.19
N HIS A 25 -4.35 15.93 26.09
CA HIS A 25 -5.08 15.08 27.04
C HIS A 25 -4.17 14.27 28.00
N GLY A 26 -2.84 14.44 27.93
CA GLY A 26 -1.92 13.92 28.94
C GLY A 26 -1.99 12.40 29.17
N CYS A 27 -1.89 11.60 28.09
CA CYS A 27 -1.90 10.12 28.11
C CYS A 27 -3.10 9.45 28.83
N GLN A 28 -4.16 10.20 29.18
CA GLN A 28 -5.35 9.60 29.77
C GLN A 28 -6.16 8.89 28.67
N SER A 29 -6.49 7.61 28.87
CA SER A 29 -7.35 6.83 27.96
C SER A 29 -8.64 7.60 27.71
N PRO A 30 -9.16 7.66 26.48
CA PRO A 30 -10.10 8.70 26.07
C PRO A 30 -11.37 8.69 26.94
N PRO A 31 -11.57 9.65 27.86
CA PRO A 31 -12.90 9.95 28.34
C PRO A 31 -13.64 10.62 27.18
N ALA A 32 -14.94 10.38 27.06
CA ALA A 32 -15.84 10.91 26.03
C ALA A 32 -15.28 12.16 25.30
N VAL A 33 -14.77 11.94 24.09
CA VAL A 33 -14.04 12.93 23.31
C VAL A 33 -14.76 14.28 23.33
N SER A 34 -14.09 15.31 23.87
CA SER A 34 -14.70 16.62 24.09
C SER A 34 -15.33 17.14 22.80
N LYS A 35 -16.48 17.82 22.90
CA LYS A 35 -17.15 18.44 21.74
C LYS A 35 -16.18 19.36 20.97
N ALA A 36 -15.31 20.06 21.69
CA ALA A 36 -14.26 20.90 21.14
C ALA A 36 -13.26 20.10 20.28
N TRP A 37 -12.77 18.94 20.74
CA TRP A 37 -11.86 18.11 19.96
C TRP A 37 -12.50 17.54 18.69
N ARG A 38 -13.77 17.13 18.78
CA ARG A 38 -14.52 16.67 17.60
C ARG A 38 -14.68 17.78 16.56
N ASN A 39 -15.03 18.98 17.00
CA ASN A 39 -15.14 20.15 16.12
C ASN A 39 -13.78 20.50 15.49
N TYR A 40 -12.71 20.52 16.27
CA TYR A 40 -11.35 20.73 15.77
C TYR A 40 -10.93 19.66 14.75
N SER A 41 -11.18 18.38 15.06
CA SER A 41 -10.85 17.26 14.18
C SER A 41 -11.58 17.35 12.83
N SER A 42 -12.85 17.74 12.86
CA SER A 42 -13.66 17.98 11.66
C SER A 42 -13.10 19.14 10.84
N LEU A 43 -12.84 20.29 11.47
CA LEU A 43 -12.26 21.46 10.81
C LEU A 43 -10.90 21.12 10.18
N ALA A 44 -10.04 20.42 10.91
CA ALA A 44 -8.74 20.00 10.44
C ALA A 44 -8.84 19.03 9.25
N ASN A 45 -9.79 18.08 9.25
CA ASN A 45 -10.03 17.21 8.09
C ASN A 45 -10.42 18.02 6.85
N SER A 46 -11.40 18.92 6.98
CA SER A 46 -11.84 19.77 5.87
C SER A 46 -10.72 20.66 5.35
N ALA A 47 -9.93 21.27 6.24
CA ALA A 47 -8.77 22.08 5.86
C ALA A 47 -7.71 21.25 5.11
N THR A 48 -7.42 20.03 5.57
CA THR A 48 -6.46 19.14 4.88
C THR A 48 -6.93 18.71 3.49
N GLU A 49 -8.24 18.52 3.30
CA GLU A 49 -8.79 18.21 1.97
C GLU A 49 -8.67 19.40 1.02
N VAL A 50 -8.96 20.62 1.49
CA VAL A 50 -8.80 21.83 0.67
C VAL A 50 -7.35 22.02 0.26
N LEU A 51 -6.41 21.92 1.21
CA LEU A 51 -4.96 22.01 0.93
C LEU A 51 -4.49 20.91 -0.03
N TRP A 52 -5.02 19.69 0.12
CA TRP A 52 -4.74 18.59 -0.80
C TRP A 52 -5.25 18.90 -2.21
N MET A 53 -6.45 19.44 -2.38
CA MET A 53 -6.97 19.80 -3.70
C MET A 53 -6.14 20.89 -4.38
N GLN A 54 -5.67 21.87 -3.62
CA GLN A 54 -4.79 22.93 -4.13
C GLN A 54 -3.44 22.34 -4.59
N THR A 55 -2.78 21.55 -3.76
CA THR A 55 -1.49 20.93 -4.08
C THR A 55 -1.60 19.87 -5.19
N LEU A 56 -2.68 19.10 -5.23
CA LEU A 56 -2.94 18.10 -6.27
C LEU A 56 -3.00 18.73 -7.66
N SER A 57 -3.57 19.93 -7.79
CA SER A 57 -3.65 20.62 -9.08
C SER A 57 -2.24 20.96 -9.61
N GLN A 58 -1.35 21.43 -8.74
CA GLN A 58 0.04 21.72 -9.06
C GLN A 58 0.81 20.43 -9.41
N LEU A 59 0.63 19.36 -8.63
CA LEU A 59 1.27 18.07 -8.90
C LEU A 59 0.82 17.45 -10.24
N ARG A 60 -0.45 17.62 -10.61
CA ARG A 60 -0.97 17.17 -11.91
C ARG A 60 -0.33 17.94 -13.07
N ALA A 61 -0.08 19.24 -12.92
CA ALA A 61 0.61 20.03 -13.93
C ALA A 61 2.06 19.58 -14.15
N LEU A 62 2.73 19.13 -13.07
CA LEU A 62 4.09 18.59 -13.13
C LEU A 62 4.16 17.13 -13.62
N THR A 63 3.03 16.43 -13.69
CA THR A 63 3.01 15.04 -14.14
C THR A 63 3.08 15.02 -15.67
N PRO A 64 4.16 14.49 -16.28
CA PRO A 64 4.25 14.44 -17.74
C PRO A 64 3.08 13.63 -18.30
N LYS A 65 2.45 14.15 -19.36
CA LYS A 65 1.42 13.40 -20.08
C LYS A 65 2.05 12.10 -20.57
N LYS A 66 1.62 10.99 -19.98
CA LYS A 66 2.14 9.68 -20.35
C LYS A 66 1.78 9.45 -21.83
N PRO A 67 2.75 9.11 -22.70
CA PRO A 67 2.43 8.75 -24.06
C PRO A 67 1.41 7.60 -24.07
N PRO A 68 0.55 7.51 -25.09
CA PRO A 68 -0.38 6.41 -25.22
C PRO A 68 0.38 5.09 -25.07
N PRO A 69 -0.14 4.12 -24.29
CA PRO A 69 0.55 2.85 -24.12
C PRO A 69 0.75 2.22 -25.50
N PRO A 70 1.96 1.71 -25.80
CA PRO A 70 2.17 0.99 -27.05
C PRO A 70 1.19 -0.20 -27.09
N ARG A 71 0.62 -0.49 -28.27
CA ARG A 71 -0.40 -1.55 -28.45
C ARG A 71 0.07 -2.93 -27.97
N ARG A 72 1.38 -3.14 -27.89
CA ARG A 72 2.02 -4.32 -27.29
C ARG A 72 3.24 -3.86 -26.51
N ASN A 73 3.31 -4.22 -25.23
CA ASN A 73 4.56 -4.12 -24.49
C ASN A 73 5.39 -5.37 -24.82
N PRO A 74 6.63 -5.24 -25.32
CA PRO A 74 7.50 -6.39 -25.49
C PRO A 74 7.74 -7.03 -24.11
N VAL A 75 7.34 -8.29 -23.97
CA VAL A 75 7.57 -9.06 -22.74
C VAL A 75 9.06 -9.35 -22.66
N ARG A 76 9.75 -8.71 -21.70
CA ARG A 76 11.14 -9.08 -21.38
C ARG A 76 11.11 -10.29 -20.45
N THR A 77 11.63 -11.42 -20.93
CA THR A 77 11.96 -12.58 -20.10
C THR A 77 13.24 -12.32 -19.34
N LEU A 78 13.30 -12.78 -18.09
CA LEU A 78 14.54 -12.83 -17.33
C LEU A 78 15.25 -14.14 -17.70
N GLY A 79 16.37 -14.05 -18.41
CA GLY A 79 17.15 -15.20 -18.87
C GLY A 79 16.77 -15.75 -20.25
N GLU A 80 17.38 -16.88 -20.62
CA GLU A 80 17.23 -17.54 -21.94
C GLU A 80 16.01 -18.48 -22.01
N VAL A 81 14.86 -18.02 -21.50
CA VAL A 81 13.63 -18.81 -21.56
C VAL A 81 12.83 -18.41 -22.80
N ILE A 82 12.62 -19.36 -23.71
CA ILE A 82 11.76 -19.18 -24.89
C ILE A 82 10.31 -19.41 -24.45
N LEU A 83 9.52 -18.33 -24.40
CA LEU A 83 8.10 -18.42 -24.12
C LEU A 83 7.28 -18.65 -25.40
N PRO A 84 6.27 -19.54 -25.39
CA PRO A 84 5.33 -19.68 -26.49
C PRO A 84 4.62 -18.36 -26.82
N GLN A 85 4.38 -18.10 -28.11
CA GLN A 85 3.80 -16.84 -28.60
C GLN A 85 2.47 -16.49 -27.92
N ALA A 86 1.60 -17.48 -27.69
CA ALA A 86 0.33 -17.29 -27.01
C ALA A 86 0.49 -16.74 -25.57
N VAL A 87 1.55 -17.16 -24.86
CA VAL A 87 1.85 -16.68 -23.50
C VAL A 87 2.41 -15.26 -23.56
N GLN A 88 3.27 -14.96 -24.53
CA GLN A 88 3.78 -13.60 -24.74
C GLN A 88 2.65 -12.62 -25.07
N ASP A 89 1.67 -13.03 -25.88
CA ASP A 89 0.52 -12.18 -26.24
C ASP A 89 -0.40 -11.89 -25.06
N VAL A 90 -0.53 -12.82 -24.10
CA VAL A 90 -1.30 -12.60 -22.86
C VAL A 90 -0.53 -11.70 -21.89
N LEU A 91 0.76 -11.98 -21.67
CA LEU A 91 1.62 -11.21 -20.78
C LEU A 91 1.83 -9.77 -21.29
N GLY A 92 1.87 -9.57 -22.62
CA GLY A 92 2.02 -8.25 -23.26
C GLY A 92 0.83 -7.31 -23.06
N ARG A 93 -0.34 -7.84 -22.68
CA ARG A 93 -1.52 -7.04 -22.29
C ARG A 93 -1.36 -6.40 -20.90
N GLY A 94 -0.34 -6.82 -20.15
CA GLY A 94 0.02 -6.27 -18.85
C GLY A 94 -0.44 -7.13 -17.67
N PRO A 95 -0.03 -6.74 -16.44
CA PRO A 95 -0.15 -7.58 -15.24
C PRO A 95 -1.60 -7.89 -14.85
N LYS A 96 -2.57 -7.09 -15.30
CA LYS A 96 -4.00 -7.35 -15.07
C LYS A 96 -4.54 -8.53 -15.89
N PHE A 97 -3.83 -8.94 -16.93
CA PHE A 97 -4.17 -10.06 -17.82
C PHE A 97 -3.27 -11.28 -17.61
N ALA A 98 -2.26 -11.18 -16.74
CA ALA A 98 -1.51 -12.31 -16.19
C ALA A 98 -2.29 -13.02 -15.08
N VAL A 99 -3.62 -13.15 -15.25
CA VAL A 99 -4.47 -13.93 -14.36
C VAL A 99 -4.29 -15.38 -14.78
N GLU A 100 -4.05 -16.28 -13.83
CA GLU A 100 -4.01 -17.72 -14.11
C GLU A 100 -5.23 -18.10 -14.97
N PRO A 101 -5.05 -18.91 -16.04
CA PRO A 101 -6.18 -19.42 -16.80
C PRO A 101 -7.18 -20.01 -15.80
N ARG A 102 -8.47 -19.67 -15.95
CA ARG A 102 -9.53 -20.13 -15.04
C ARG A 102 -9.57 -21.65 -15.05
N LYS A 103 -8.85 -22.25 -14.10
CA LYS A 103 -8.85 -23.69 -13.86
C LYS A 103 -10.27 -24.11 -13.51
N SER A 104 -10.71 -25.24 -14.03
CA SER A 104 -12.02 -25.78 -13.68
C SER A 104 -12.06 -26.08 -12.17
N ARG A 105 -13.26 -26.12 -11.57
CA ARG A 105 -13.42 -26.42 -10.14
C ARG A 105 -12.73 -27.74 -9.74
N ALA A 106 -12.67 -28.71 -10.65
CA ALA A 106 -11.98 -29.98 -10.47
C ALA A 106 -10.45 -29.83 -10.43
N GLU A 107 -9.87 -28.99 -11.30
CA GLU A 107 -8.42 -28.72 -11.31
C GLU A 107 -7.95 -27.92 -10.09
N LEU A 108 -8.78 -27.02 -9.56
CA LEU A 108 -8.48 -26.29 -8.32
C LEU A 108 -8.38 -27.21 -7.11
N LEU A 109 -9.19 -28.27 -7.05
CA LEU A 109 -9.14 -29.27 -5.97
C LEU A 109 -7.87 -30.12 -6.04
N GLY A 110 -7.38 -30.43 -7.24
CA GLY A 110 -6.11 -31.16 -7.43
C GLY A 110 -4.87 -30.41 -6.94
N ILE A 111 -4.91 -29.07 -6.93
CA ILE A 111 -3.80 -28.22 -6.48
C ILE A 111 -3.75 -28.13 -4.95
N HIS A 112 -4.91 -28.12 -4.28
CA HIS A 112 -4.99 -28.08 -2.82
C HIS A 112 -4.43 -29.34 -2.14
N HIS A 113 -4.44 -30.49 -2.82
CA HIS A 113 -3.88 -31.73 -2.29
C HIS A 113 -2.35 -31.86 -2.45
N ARG A 114 -1.68 -30.91 -3.11
CA ARG A 114 -0.22 -31.00 -3.38
C ARG A 114 0.65 -29.88 -2.78
N GLN A 115 0.10 -28.90 -2.07
CA GLN A 115 0.93 -27.88 -1.41
C GLN A 115 1.19 -28.21 0.07
N PRO A 116 2.46 -28.35 0.51
CA PRO A 116 2.78 -28.23 1.93
C PRO A 116 2.38 -26.82 2.38
N SER A 117 1.67 -26.77 3.50
CA SER A 117 0.96 -25.61 4.04
C SER A 117 1.80 -24.33 4.05
N ALA A 118 1.22 -23.26 3.50
CA ALA A 118 1.74 -21.88 3.48
C ALA A 118 1.92 -21.23 4.88
N CYS A 119 1.83 -22.01 5.96
CA CYS A 119 2.11 -21.57 7.33
C CYS A 119 3.58 -21.14 7.53
N TRP A 120 4.51 -21.65 6.72
CA TRP A 120 5.94 -21.35 6.88
C TRP A 120 6.33 -19.92 6.46
N VAL A 121 5.63 -19.31 5.50
CA VAL A 121 5.98 -17.97 5.00
C VAL A 121 5.52 -16.89 5.99
N PHE A 122 4.35 -17.06 6.61
CA PHE A 122 3.86 -16.15 7.64
C PHE A 122 4.68 -16.24 8.94
N ALA A 123 5.08 -17.44 9.35
CA ALA A 123 5.94 -17.61 10.52
C ALA A 123 7.33 -16.96 10.34
N ARG A 124 7.88 -16.97 9.12
CA ARG A 124 9.20 -16.38 8.83
C ARG A 124 9.15 -14.85 8.71
N LEU A 125 8.06 -14.28 8.22
CA LEU A 125 7.84 -12.83 8.19
C LEU A 125 7.58 -12.24 9.59
N ALA A 126 6.83 -12.95 10.44
CA ALA A 126 6.60 -12.53 11.82
C ALA A 126 7.90 -12.50 12.66
N ARG A 127 8.82 -13.45 12.40
CA ARG A 127 10.12 -13.52 13.11
C ARG A 127 11.09 -12.43 12.68
N LEU A 128 11.03 -11.96 11.43
CA LEU A 128 11.82 -10.83 10.95
C LEU A 128 11.31 -9.48 11.47
N ALA A 129 10.01 -9.33 11.68
CA ALA A 129 9.43 -8.10 12.24
C ALA A 129 9.83 -7.88 13.71
N LEU A 130 9.97 -8.96 14.49
CA LEU A 130 10.41 -8.87 15.89
C LEU A 130 11.90 -8.52 16.01
N LEU A 131 12.76 -9.08 15.15
CA LEU A 131 14.21 -8.78 15.15
C LEU A 131 14.54 -7.33 14.77
N VAL A 132 13.70 -6.65 14.00
CA VAL A 132 13.90 -5.23 13.64
C VAL A 132 13.47 -4.30 14.78
N SER A 133 12.61 -4.77 15.69
CA SER A 133 12.11 -3.97 16.81
C SER A 133 13.15 -3.80 17.92
N ASP A 134 14.01 -4.80 18.11
CA ASP A 134 15.03 -4.77 19.17
C ASP A 134 16.25 -3.90 18.81
N ILE A 135 16.52 -3.68 17.51
CA ILE A 135 17.68 -2.88 17.06
C ILE A 135 17.45 -1.37 17.27
N PHE A 136 16.21 -0.91 17.45
CA PHE A 136 15.88 0.52 17.49
C PHE A 136 15.75 1.11 18.92
N LEU A 137 15.85 0.30 19.97
CA LEU A 137 15.66 0.74 21.36
C LEU A 137 16.96 0.95 22.17
N ASP A 138 18.13 0.57 21.65
CA ASP A 138 19.42 0.72 22.38
C ASP A 138 20.17 2.04 22.07
N GLY A 139 19.54 2.98 21.38
CA GLY A 139 20.20 4.19 20.86
C GLY A 139 19.89 5.51 21.59
N ALA A 140 19.32 5.49 22.79
CA ALA A 140 19.05 6.72 23.56
C ALA A 140 20.15 6.95 24.61
N PRO A 141 21.05 7.94 24.43
CA PRO A 141 21.99 8.31 25.49
C PRO A 141 21.25 8.97 26.67
N PRO A 142 21.81 8.87 27.90
CA PRO A 142 21.20 9.37 29.13
C PRO A 142 21.05 10.90 29.17
#